data_AF-A0A1G7KQY1-F1
#
_entry.id   AF-A0A1G7KQY1-F1
#
_cell.length_a   1.000
_cell.length_b   1.000
_cell.length_c   1.000
_cell.angle_alpha   90.00
_cell.angle_beta   90.00
_cell.angle_gamma   90.00
#
_symmetry.space_group_name_H-M   'P 1'
#
loop_
_entity.id
_entity.type
_entity.pdbx_description
1 polymer ?
#
loop_
_entity_poly.entity_id
_entity_poly.type
_entity_poly.pdbx_seq_one_letter_code
_entity_poly.pdbx_strand_id
1 'polypeptide(L)'
;MKQVIMKRKHLRIVIWIFSLLLLLLLLYIGKINGYSLTERNVIRNSYPSIEGEVIYQQEFNNNKKLVVWKTEQMNYAKLVETKWGIFHRVSAISELSSSEPNDPIKRTWSAHLNSKKKYDTIFAAEVVNPDIKKVIVSNDQMDDLIPEDLNEIRGNSTLVIELNVKDGFAASYNELNNGDVGNFVFRGLNEKGEIITGIKPSEQPSEQSSVTPTPQEDILYTNNKLGFSLRFPISWKDYYSIVDQDNETGIDVYFIGKSMASKNEDDEYSTVRGLYLFSIASESSILDSMDSLDSISEVGTSQSIKYVSYTGTDCSICILNDTVVDADVNEQNLMSNDWTKVTEMLTDKDAVIHSFESINK
;
A
#
# COMPACT_ATOMS: atom_id res chain seq x y z
N MET A 1 -70.86 18.02 3.85
CA MET A 1 -69.74 18.75 3.19
C MET A 1 -68.52 18.96 4.11
N LYS A 2 -68.67 19.42 5.36
CA LYS A 2 -67.53 19.67 6.29
C LYS A 2 -66.64 18.43 6.58
N GLN A 3 -67.21 17.24 6.76
CA GLN A 3 -66.42 16.02 7.02
C GLN A 3 -65.50 15.62 5.85
N VAL A 4 -65.92 15.84 4.60
CA VAL A 4 -65.11 15.51 3.41
C VAL A 4 -63.92 16.46 3.27
N ILE A 5 -64.11 17.74 3.60
CA ILE A 5 -63.04 18.75 3.59
C ILE A 5 -61.99 18.45 4.67
N MET A 6 -62.42 17.99 5.85
CA MET A 6 -61.51 17.66 6.95
C MET A 6 -60.62 16.45 6.64
N LYS A 7 -61.16 15.39 5.99
CA LYS A 7 -60.39 14.22 5.55
C LYS A 7 -59.28 14.57 4.54
N ARG A 8 -59.54 15.51 3.62
CA ARG A 8 -58.53 15.95 2.63
C ARG A 8 -57.35 16.69 3.26
N LYS A 9 -57.58 17.48 4.32
CA LYS A 9 -56.52 18.18 5.05
C LYS A 9 -55.62 17.20 5.81
N HIS A 10 -56.22 16.23 6.50
CA HIS A 10 -55.47 15.20 7.22
C HIS A 10 -54.62 14.34 6.28
N LEU A 11 -55.16 13.93 5.13
CA LEU A 11 -54.41 13.15 4.14
C LEU A 11 -53.19 13.91 3.61
N ARG A 12 -53.32 15.22 3.33
CA ARG A 12 -52.19 16.05 2.90
C ARG A 12 -51.09 16.09 3.97
N ILE A 13 -51.45 16.29 5.24
CA ILE A 13 -50.47 16.33 6.35
C ILE A 13 -49.73 14.99 6.45
N VAL A 14 -50.45 13.86 6.38
CA VAL A 14 -49.83 12.52 6.42
C VAL A 14 -48.87 12.31 5.25
N ILE A 15 -49.25 12.71 4.03
CA ILE A 15 -48.37 12.64 2.86
C ILE A 15 -47.11 13.47 3.07
N TRP A 16 -47.24 14.72 3.57
CA TRP A 16 -46.09 15.57 3.86
C TRP A 16 -45.14 14.98 4.90
N ILE A 17 -45.68 14.43 5.99
CA ILE A 17 -44.86 13.76 7.02
C ILE A 17 -44.15 12.54 6.44
N PHE A 18 -44.86 11.71 5.67
CA PHE A 18 -44.26 10.53 5.05
C PHE A 18 -43.15 10.90 4.04
N SER A 19 -43.39 11.91 3.20
CA SER A 19 -42.37 12.42 2.27
C SER A 19 -41.15 12.98 2.99
N LEU A 20 -41.33 13.69 4.11
CA LEU A 20 -40.22 14.20 4.91
C LEU A 20 -39.42 13.06 5.56
N LEU A 21 -40.10 12.06 6.12
CA LEU A 21 -39.43 10.89 6.70
C LEU A 21 -38.66 10.10 5.64
N LEU A 22 -39.24 9.91 4.46
CA LEU A 22 -38.56 9.27 3.34
C LEU A 22 -37.32 10.05 2.89
N LEU A 23 -37.41 11.39 2.81
CA LEU A 23 -36.26 12.24 2.49
C LEU A 23 -35.16 12.12 3.53
N LEU A 24 -35.49 12.16 4.82
CA LEU A 24 -34.53 12.00 5.90
C LEU A 24 -33.86 10.61 5.87
N LEU A 25 -34.63 9.57 5.60
CA LEU A 25 -34.10 8.21 5.41
C LEU A 25 -33.13 8.15 4.23
N LEU A 26 -33.47 8.74 3.08
CA LEU A 26 -32.59 8.80 1.92
C LEU A 26 -31.30 9.58 2.20
N LEU A 27 -31.38 10.70 2.91
CA LEU A 27 -30.19 11.46 3.34
C LEU A 27 -29.32 10.67 4.32
N TYR A 28 -29.95 9.93 5.24
CA TYR A 28 -29.25 9.06 6.18
C TYR A 28 -28.53 7.90 5.48
N ILE A 29 -29.22 7.22 4.55
CA ILE A 29 -28.62 6.17 3.71
C ILE A 29 -27.47 6.77 2.88
N GLY A 30 -27.66 7.96 2.30
CA GLY A 30 -26.60 8.67 1.59
C GLY A 30 -25.36 8.89 2.46
N LYS A 31 -25.55 9.40 3.68
CA LYS A 31 -24.46 9.62 4.65
C LYS A 31 -23.72 8.33 5.00
N ILE A 32 -24.44 7.23 5.27
CA ILE A 32 -23.82 5.91 5.55
C ILE A 32 -22.96 5.45 4.37
N ASN A 33 -23.41 5.70 3.15
CA ASN A 33 -22.68 5.35 1.93
C ASN A 33 -21.58 6.37 1.54
N GLY A 34 -21.23 7.29 2.45
CA GLY A 34 -20.17 8.28 2.24
C GLY A 34 -20.53 9.42 1.29
N TYR A 35 -21.82 9.65 1.01
CA TYR A 35 -22.26 10.80 0.21
C TYR A 35 -22.43 12.06 1.05
N SER A 36 -22.13 13.21 0.43
CA SER A 36 -22.40 14.53 0.99
C SER A 36 -22.97 15.49 -0.06
N LEU A 37 -23.72 16.49 0.37
CA LEU A 37 -24.25 17.56 -0.49
C LEU A 37 -23.19 18.60 -0.89
N THR A 38 -22.05 18.62 -0.20
CA THR A 38 -20.95 19.52 -0.56
C THR A 38 -19.65 18.73 -0.64
N GLU A 39 -18.82 19.13 -1.59
CA GLU A 39 -17.50 18.54 -1.75
C GLU A 39 -16.63 18.69 -0.49
N ARG A 40 -16.61 19.88 0.11
CA ARG A 40 -15.82 20.14 1.33
C ARG A 40 -16.15 19.16 2.45
N ASN A 41 -17.44 18.87 2.66
CA ASN A 41 -17.87 17.93 3.69
C ASN A 41 -17.48 16.49 3.36
N VAL A 42 -17.49 16.10 2.08
CA VAL A 42 -17.09 14.73 1.73
C VAL A 42 -15.60 14.51 1.89
N ILE A 43 -14.78 15.51 1.54
CA ILE A 43 -13.32 15.45 1.70
C ILE A 43 -12.93 15.40 3.18
N ARG A 44 -13.57 16.22 4.02
CA ARG A 44 -13.29 16.30 5.47
C ARG A 44 -13.74 15.06 6.23
N ASN A 45 -14.87 14.46 5.85
CA ASN A 45 -15.43 13.30 6.54
C ASN A 45 -14.96 11.96 5.95
N SER A 46 -14.21 11.96 4.85
CA SER A 46 -13.56 10.75 4.34
C SER A 46 -12.22 10.55 5.05
N TYR A 47 -11.73 9.31 5.09
CA TYR A 47 -10.42 9.02 5.69
C TYR A 47 -9.26 9.84 5.07
N PRO A 48 -8.26 10.25 5.87
CA PRO A 48 -8.39 10.45 7.30
C PRO A 48 -9.38 11.59 7.60
N SER A 49 -10.23 11.41 8.61
CA SER A 49 -11.25 12.39 9.00
C SER A 49 -10.64 13.50 9.87
N ILE A 50 -9.60 14.15 9.36
CA ILE A 50 -8.85 15.22 10.02
C ILE A 50 -8.96 16.53 9.24
N GLU A 51 -8.76 17.65 9.94
CA GLU A 51 -8.74 18.96 9.31
C GLU A 51 -7.60 19.08 8.30
N GLY A 52 -7.84 19.92 7.29
CA GLY A 52 -6.89 20.14 6.22
C GLY A 52 -7.41 21.13 5.19
N GLU A 53 -6.65 21.28 4.12
CA GLU A 53 -6.96 22.17 3.01
C GLU A 53 -6.68 21.52 1.65
N VAL A 54 -7.46 21.89 0.64
CA VAL A 54 -7.19 21.48 -0.75
C VAL A 54 -6.09 22.37 -1.31
N ILE A 55 -4.91 21.81 -1.57
CA ILE A 55 -3.76 22.55 -2.12
C ILE A 55 -3.57 22.32 -3.62
N TYR A 56 -4.20 21.28 -4.18
CA TYR A 56 -4.21 21.00 -5.61
C TYR A 56 -5.53 20.34 -6.00
N GLN A 57 -6.01 20.62 -7.21
CA GLN A 57 -7.16 19.92 -7.76
C GLN A 57 -7.06 19.80 -9.28
N GLN A 58 -7.56 18.68 -9.80
CA GLN A 58 -7.64 18.42 -11.24
C GLN A 58 -8.97 17.74 -11.56
N GLU A 59 -9.73 18.36 -12.47
CA GLU A 59 -10.98 17.82 -12.97
C GLU A 59 -10.74 16.83 -14.10
N PHE A 60 -11.53 15.77 -14.11
CA PHE A 60 -11.54 14.73 -15.13
C PHE A 60 -12.95 14.58 -15.68
N ASN A 61 -13.06 13.86 -16.80
CA ASN A 61 -14.36 13.50 -17.37
C ASN A 61 -15.20 12.70 -16.37
N ASN A 62 -16.51 12.59 -16.64
CA ASN A 62 -17.46 11.80 -15.85
C ASN A 62 -17.66 12.29 -14.40
N ASN A 63 -17.59 13.60 -14.18
CA ASN A 63 -17.80 14.23 -12.89
C ASN A 63 -16.85 13.73 -11.80
N LYS A 64 -15.59 13.49 -12.18
CA LYS A 64 -14.53 13.08 -11.25
C LYS A 64 -13.55 14.23 -11.07
N LYS A 65 -13.06 14.38 -9.85
CA LYS A 65 -12.05 15.38 -9.51
C LYS A 65 -11.07 14.78 -8.51
N LEU A 66 -9.79 14.84 -8.84
CA LEU A 66 -8.75 14.47 -7.90
C LEU A 66 -8.32 15.73 -7.14
N VAL A 67 -8.25 15.64 -5.81
CA VAL A 67 -7.78 16.72 -4.95
C VAL A 67 -6.58 16.23 -4.12
N VAL A 68 -5.61 17.11 -3.87
CA VAL A 68 -4.58 16.88 -2.85
C VAL A 68 -5.01 17.61 -1.58
N TRP A 69 -5.28 16.83 -0.55
CA TRP A 69 -5.71 17.27 0.77
C TRP A 69 -4.51 17.28 1.72
N LYS A 70 -4.08 18.48 2.11
CA LYS A 70 -2.98 18.70 3.04
C LYS A 70 -3.47 18.69 4.47
N THR A 71 -2.81 17.91 5.31
CA THR A 71 -3.05 17.89 6.76
C THR A 71 -1.77 18.33 7.49
N GLU A 72 -1.77 18.30 8.82
CA GLU A 72 -0.56 18.60 9.60
C GLU A 72 0.53 17.53 9.43
N GLN A 73 0.13 16.29 9.14
CA GLN A 73 1.03 15.13 9.11
C GLN A 73 1.51 14.82 7.68
N MET A 74 0.60 14.87 6.71
CA MET A 74 0.86 14.36 5.36
C MET A 74 -0.15 14.88 4.33
N ASN A 75 0.14 14.61 3.07
CA ASN A 75 -0.73 14.96 1.94
C ASN A 75 -1.46 13.71 1.43
N TYR A 76 -2.73 13.85 1.08
CA TYR A 76 -3.54 12.74 0.55
C TYR A 76 -4.11 13.10 -0.81
N ALA A 77 -3.97 12.20 -1.78
CA ALA A 77 -4.74 12.25 -3.02
C ALA A 77 -6.12 11.63 -2.78
N LYS A 78 -7.19 12.39 -3.03
CA LYS A 78 -8.57 11.91 -2.92
C LYS A 78 -9.32 12.07 -4.24
N LEU A 79 -9.97 11.01 -4.72
CA LEU A 79 -10.85 11.05 -5.89
C LEU A 79 -12.27 11.35 -5.44
N VAL A 80 -12.76 12.55 -5.75
CA VAL A 80 -14.14 12.98 -5.52
C VAL A 80 -14.97 12.71 -6.77
N GLU A 81 -16.10 12.01 -6.60
CA GLU A 81 -17.08 11.79 -7.65
C GLU A 81 -18.38 12.54 -7.34
N THR A 82 -18.92 13.24 -8.35
CA THR A 82 -20.27 13.82 -8.27
C THR A 82 -21.28 12.90 -8.96
N LYS A 83 -22.20 12.33 -8.16
CA LYS A 83 -23.34 11.53 -8.61
C LYS A 83 -24.62 12.35 -8.52
N TRP A 84 -25.54 12.10 -9.46
CA TRP A 84 -26.86 12.73 -9.50
C TRP A 84 -26.83 14.27 -9.43
N GLY A 85 -25.74 14.89 -9.91
CA GLY A 85 -25.56 16.34 -10.00
C GLY A 85 -25.22 17.08 -8.71
N ILE A 86 -25.61 16.56 -7.53
CA ILE A 86 -25.46 17.28 -6.25
C ILE A 86 -24.81 16.47 -5.12
N PHE A 87 -24.63 15.16 -5.30
CA PHE A 87 -24.06 14.31 -4.26
C PHE A 87 -22.61 13.99 -4.58
N HIS A 88 -21.73 14.27 -3.64
CA HIS A 88 -20.30 14.02 -3.73
C HIS A 88 -19.94 12.79 -2.88
N ARG A 89 -19.06 11.93 -3.38
CA ARG A 89 -18.47 10.80 -2.65
C ARG A 89 -16.96 10.78 -2.89
N VAL A 90 -16.15 10.43 -1.90
CA VAL A 90 -14.75 10.05 -2.12
C VAL A 90 -14.70 8.55 -2.46
N SER A 91 -14.21 8.20 -3.64
CA SER A 91 -14.14 6.80 -4.12
C SER A 91 -12.76 6.16 -4.01
N ALA A 92 -11.70 6.96 -3.97
CA ALA A 92 -10.32 6.50 -3.79
C ALA A 92 -9.54 7.51 -2.93
N ILE A 93 -8.64 7.01 -2.08
CA ILE A 93 -7.82 7.78 -1.15
C ILE A 93 -6.45 7.13 -1.10
N SER A 94 -5.40 7.93 -1.21
CA SER A 94 -4.03 7.42 -1.08
C SER A 94 -3.11 8.50 -0.51
N GLU A 95 -2.26 8.11 0.41
CA GLU A 95 -1.27 8.98 1.05
C GLU A 95 -0.08 9.21 0.10
N LEU A 96 0.36 10.46 -0.05
CA LEU A 96 1.63 10.77 -0.71
C LEU A 96 2.79 10.53 0.24
N SER A 97 3.65 9.59 -0.12
CA SER A 97 4.87 9.26 0.63
C SER A 97 6.11 9.34 -0.26
N SER A 98 7.25 9.59 0.37
CA SER A 98 8.56 9.44 -0.28
C SER A 98 9.04 8.01 -0.08
N SER A 99 9.67 7.40 -1.09
CA SER A 99 10.36 6.13 -0.88
C SER A 99 11.67 6.30 -0.11
N GLU A 100 12.28 7.49 -0.16
CA GLU A 100 13.54 7.82 0.51
C GLU A 100 13.49 9.21 1.18
N PRO A 101 14.29 9.48 2.22
CA PRO A 101 14.28 10.76 2.95
C PRO A 101 14.53 12.02 2.11
N ASN A 102 15.12 11.87 0.92
CA ASN A 102 15.40 12.95 -0.02
C ASN A 102 14.79 12.72 -1.41
N ASP A 103 13.76 11.86 -1.51
CA ASP A 103 13.11 11.61 -2.78
C ASP A 103 12.54 12.94 -3.33
N PRO A 104 12.97 13.39 -4.51
CA PRO A 104 12.48 14.62 -5.14
C PRO A 104 11.00 14.55 -5.54
N ILE A 105 10.39 13.35 -5.49
CA ILE A 105 8.98 13.11 -5.75
C ILE A 105 8.37 12.30 -4.60
N LYS A 106 7.44 12.89 -3.85
CA LYS A 106 6.50 12.11 -3.05
C LYS A 106 5.41 11.60 -3.97
N ARG A 107 5.09 10.32 -3.92
CA ARG A 107 4.21 9.65 -4.89
C ARG A 107 3.19 8.78 -4.20
N THR A 108 2.11 8.52 -4.93
CA THR A 108 1.10 7.57 -4.50
C THR A 108 0.29 7.07 -5.67
N TRP A 109 -0.26 5.86 -5.51
CA TRP A 109 -1.27 5.33 -6.39
C TRP A 109 -2.23 4.46 -5.59
N SER A 110 -3.46 4.35 -6.05
CA SER A 110 -4.42 3.37 -5.52
C SER A 110 -5.30 2.89 -6.65
N ALA A 111 -5.74 1.63 -6.57
CA ALA A 111 -6.59 1.00 -7.58
C ALA A 111 -7.81 0.36 -6.90
N HIS A 112 -9.01 0.62 -7.43
CA HIS A 112 -10.24 0.01 -6.93
C HIS A 112 -11.01 -0.68 -8.06
N LEU A 113 -11.32 -1.97 -7.91
CA LEU A 113 -12.06 -2.74 -8.91
C LEU A 113 -13.51 -2.23 -9.01
N ASN A 114 -13.90 -1.77 -10.19
CA ASN A 114 -15.23 -1.24 -10.45
C ASN A 114 -16.16 -2.30 -11.08
N SER A 115 -17.44 -1.95 -11.25
CA SER A 115 -18.47 -2.85 -11.78
C SER A 115 -18.24 -3.31 -13.22
N LYS A 116 -17.32 -2.68 -13.97
CA LYS A 116 -16.92 -3.08 -15.32
C LYS A 116 -15.73 -4.04 -15.33
N LYS A 117 -15.30 -4.54 -14.16
CA LYS A 117 -14.08 -5.36 -14.00
C LYS A 117 -12.81 -4.63 -14.47
N LYS A 118 -12.79 -3.31 -14.28
CA LYS A 118 -11.61 -2.45 -14.47
C LYS A 118 -11.24 -1.80 -13.16
N TYR A 119 -10.01 -1.35 -13.03
CA TYR A 119 -9.57 -0.62 -11.85
C TYR A 119 -9.71 0.87 -12.07
N ASP A 120 -10.44 1.53 -11.17
CA ASP A 120 -10.41 2.97 -10.99
C ASP A 120 -9.09 3.32 -10.30
N THR A 121 -8.10 3.76 -11.08
CA THR A 121 -6.74 4.01 -10.60
C THR A 121 -6.46 5.50 -10.56
N ILE A 122 -5.97 5.98 -9.41
CA ILE A 122 -5.42 7.32 -9.28
C ILE A 122 -3.91 7.28 -9.19
N PHE A 123 -3.27 8.30 -9.75
CA PHE A 123 -1.86 8.57 -9.64
C PHE A 123 -1.71 10.01 -9.16
N ALA A 124 -0.87 10.23 -8.15
CA ALA A 124 -0.54 11.58 -7.72
C ALA A 124 0.92 11.67 -7.28
N ALA A 125 1.49 12.85 -7.51
CA ALA A 125 2.85 13.19 -7.17
C ALA A 125 2.92 14.62 -6.62
N GLU A 126 3.68 14.80 -5.55
CA GLU A 126 4.17 16.08 -5.04
C GLU A 126 5.66 16.17 -5.39
N VAL A 127 6.00 17.22 -6.11
CA VAL A 127 7.30 17.42 -6.74
C VAL A 127 8.03 18.50 -5.96
N VAL A 128 9.09 18.11 -5.25
CA VAL A 128 9.90 19.00 -4.44
C VAL A 128 10.98 19.67 -5.28
N ASN A 129 11.52 18.97 -6.28
CA ASN A 129 12.53 19.52 -7.19
C ASN A 129 11.88 20.38 -8.30
N PRO A 130 12.13 21.71 -8.34
CA PRO A 130 11.51 22.62 -9.30
C PRO A 130 11.93 22.38 -10.76
N ASP A 131 13.02 21.64 -11.01
CA ASP A 131 13.47 21.31 -12.36
C ASP A 131 12.57 20.26 -13.03
N ILE A 132 11.80 19.50 -12.24
CA ILE A 132 10.85 18.51 -12.74
C ILE A 132 9.59 19.23 -13.23
N LYS A 133 9.33 19.13 -14.53
CA LYS A 133 8.14 19.71 -15.19
C LYS A 133 7.09 18.69 -15.55
N LYS A 134 7.48 17.41 -15.67
CA LYS A 134 6.55 16.30 -15.87
C LYS A 134 6.92 15.13 -14.99
N VAL A 135 5.94 14.32 -14.65
CA VAL A 135 6.12 13.02 -14.02
C VAL A 135 5.61 11.95 -14.98
N ILE A 136 6.45 10.97 -15.29
CA ILE A 136 6.08 9.76 -16.02
C ILE A 136 5.68 8.71 -15.00
N VAL A 137 4.54 8.07 -15.22
CA VAL A 137 4.14 6.88 -14.48
C VAL A 137 4.07 5.71 -15.45
N SER A 138 4.76 4.63 -15.14
CA SER A 138 4.81 3.45 -15.99
C SER A 138 4.81 2.16 -15.17
N ASN A 139 4.47 1.04 -15.81
CA ASN A 139 4.42 -0.29 -15.18
C ASN A 139 5.48 -1.26 -15.73
N ASP A 140 6.63 -0.72 -16.17
CA ASP A 140 7.80 -1.52 -16.49
C ASP A 140 8.30 -2.29 -15.26
N GLN A 141 8.94 -3.44 -15.51
CA GLN A 141 9.51 -4.25 -14.43
C GLN A 141 10.66 -3.50 -13.77
N MET A 142 10.67 -3.52 -12.44
CA MET A 142 11.82 -3.09 -11.63
C MET A 142 12.86 -4.21 -11.63
N ASP A 143 13.48 -4.49 -12.77
CA ASP A 143 14.78 -5.15 -12.75
C ASP A 143 15.82 -4.13 -12.24
N ASP A 144 17.01 -4.60 -11.83
CA ASP A 144 18.09 -3.78 -11.25
C ASP A 144 18.52 -2.57 -12.13
N LEU A 145 18.12 -2.56 -13.41
CA LEU A 145 18.42 -1.50 -14.37
C LEU A 145 17.16 -0.68 -14.66
N ILE A 146 17.02 0.44 -13.97
CA ILE A 146 15.97 1.44 -14.26
C ILE A 146 16.36 2.17 -15.57
N PRO A 147 15.59 2.01 -16.67
CA PRO A 147 15.96 2.62 -17.95
C PRO A 147 15.95 4.15 -17.87
N GLU A 148 16.97 4.78 -18.45
CA GLU A 148 17.08 6.24 -18.55
C GLU A 148 16.48 6.80 -19.86
N ASP A 149 16.26 5.94 -20.87
CA ASP A 149 15.63 6.33 -22.14
C ASP A 149 14.11 6.13 -22.09
N LEU A 150 13.37 7.20 -22.37
CA LEU A 150 11.91 7.17 -22.50
C LEU A 150 11.42 6.19 -23.57
N ASN A 151 12.20 5.97 -24.63
CA ASN A 151 11.82 5.01 -25.67
C ASN A 151 11.91 3.57 -25.17
N GLU A 152 12.92 3.26 -24.37
CA GLU A 152 13.07 1.96 -23.73
C GLU A 152 11.95 1.70 -22.72
N ILE A 153 11.64 2.68 -21.88
CA ILE A 153 10.50 2.60 -20.94
C ILE A 153 9.21 2.30 -21.70
N ARG A 154 8.93 3.02 -22.79
CA ARG A 154 7.74 2.77 -23.62
C ARG A 154 7.76 1.40 -24.29
N GLY A 155 8.94 0.85 -24.60
CA GLY A 155 9.08 -0.50 -25.14
C GLY A 155 8.82 -1.60 -24.11
N ASN A 156 9.15 -1.34 -22.84
CA ASN A 156 9.08 -2.30 -21.74
C ASN A 156 7.80 -2.18 -20.89
N SER A 157 6.99 -1.15 -21.08
CA SER A 157 5.73 -0.93 -20.36
C SER A 157 4.50 -1.18 -21.23
N THR A 158 3.43 -1.74 -20.64
CA THR A 158 2.10 -1.73 -21.28
C THR A 158 1.36 -0.42 -21.04
N LEU A 159 1.76 0.33 -20.00
CA LEU A 159 1.17 1.59 -19.59
C LEU A 159 2.26 2.64 -19.39
N VAL A 160 2.12 3.79 -20.05
CA VAL A 160 2.93 4.99 -19.80
C VAL A 160 2.02 6.21 -19.77
N ILE A 161 2.01 6.92 -18.64
CA ILE A 161 1.19 8.10 -18.40
C ILE A 161 2.11 9.30 -18.17
N GLU A 162 1.89 10.39 -18.90
CA GLU A 162 2.58 11.66 -18.66
C GLU A 162 1.71 12.62 -17.84
N LEU A 163 2.23 13.07 -16.71
CA LEU A 163 1.59 14.01 -15.81
C LEU A 163 2.33 15.34 -15.87
N ASN A 164 1.65 16.43 -16.23
CA ASN A 164 2.25 17.75 -16.17
C ASN A 164 2.26 18.25 -14.72
N VAL A 165 3.41 18.77 -14.27
CA VAL A 165 3.53 19.37 -12.94
C VAL A 165 2.95 20.78 -12.96
N LYS A 166 2.05 21.07 -12.03
CA LYS A 166 1.44 22.39 -11.81
C LYS A 166 1.45 22.68 -10.31
N ASP A 167 1.99 23.84 -9.94
CA ASP A 167 2.08 24.28 -8.54
C ASP A 167 2.75 23.25 -7.60
N GLY A 168 3.71 22.47 -8.12
CA GLY A 168 4.40 21.42 -7.38
C GLY A 168 3.65 20.08 -7.32
N PHE A 169 2.53 19.92 -8.03
CA PHE A 169 1.74 18.68 -8.02
C PHE A 169 1.47 18.17 -9.42
N ALA A 170 1.30 16.86 -9.57
CA ALA A 170 0.85 16.22 -10.80
C ALA A 170 -0.10 15.08 -10.45
N ALA A 171 -1.19 14.92 -11.20
CA ALA A 171 -2.14 13.84 -10.93
C ALA A 171 -2.88 13.34 -12.18
N SER A 172 -3.35 12.10 -12.13
CA SER A 172 -4.23 11.52 -13.14
C SER A 172 -5.21 10.51 -12.54
N TYR A 173 -6.30 10.27 -13.26
CA TYR A 173 -7.24 9.19 -13.04
C TYR A 173 -7.39 8.40 -14.34
N ASN A 174 -7.33 7.06 -14.26
CA ASN A 174 -7.49 6.15 -15.39
C ASN A 174 -8.32 4.92 -15.01
N GLU A 175 -9.13 4.41 -15.94
CA GLU A 175 -9.77 3.08 -15.82
C GLU A 175 -8.83 2.02 -16.47
N LEU A 176 -8.11 1.24 -15.66
CA LEU A 176 -7.11 0.27 -16.12
C LEU A 176 -7.65 -1.16 -16.18
N ASN A 177 -7.10 -2.01 -17.04
CA ASN A 177 -7.41 -3.44 -17.05
C ASN A 177 -6.60 -4.16 -15.96
N ASN A 178 -7.00 -5.37 -15.58
CA ASN A 178 -6.32 -6.15 -14.55
C ASN A 178 -4.81 -6.34 -14.81
N GLY A 179 -4.43 -6.65 -16.05
CA GLY A 179 -3.01 -6.84 -16.40
C GLY A 179 -2.16 -5.57 -16.45
N ASP A 180 -2.78 -4.38 -16.37
CA ASP A 180 -2.08 -3.10 -16.41
C ASP A 180 -1.88 -2.50 -15.00
N VAL A 181 -2.46 -3.12 -13.97
CA VAL A 181 -2.37 -2.69 -12.57
C VAL A 181 -1.30 -3.49 -11.86
N GLY A 182 -0.37 -2.80 -11.21
CA GLY A 182 0.72 -3.45 -10.49
C GLY A 182 1.75 -2.44 -9.99
N ASN A 183 3.01 -2.86 -9.99
CA ASN A 183 4.13 -2.00 -9.60
C ASN A 183 4.26 -0.83 -10.58
N PHE A 184 4.03 0.39 -10.08
CA PHE A 184 4.19 1.61 -10.86
C PHE A 184 5.47 2.35 -10.47
N VAL A 185 6.23 2.77 -11.47
CA VAL A 185 7.43 3.58 -11.31
C VAL A 185 7.10 5.02 -11.67
N PHE A 186 7.54 5.96 -10.83
CA PHE A 186 7.36 7.40 -11.05
C PHE A 186 8.70 8.02 -11.39
N ARG A 187 8.78 8.73 -12.52
CA ARG A 187 10.01 9.36 -13.00
C ARG A 187 9.82 10.83 -13.32
N GLY A 188 10.70 11.70 -12.85
CA GLY A 188 10.65 13.13 -13.12
C GLY A 188 11.40 13.49 -14.40
N LEU A 189 10.75 14.28 -15.26
CA LEU A 189 11.36 14.85 -16.47
C LEU A 189 11.57 16.35 -16.31
N ASN A 190 12.71 16.84 -16.80
CA ASN A 190 12.96 18.27 -16.95
C ASN A 190 12.30 18.85 -18.23
N GLU A 191 12.52 20.14 -18.49
CA GLU A 191 11.98 20.83 -19.68
C GLU A 191 12.45 20.25 -21.01
N LYS A 192 13.61 19.60 -21.04
CA LYS A 192 14.17 18.96 -22.24
C LYS A 192 13.63 17.54 -22.46
N GLY A 193 12.85 17.02 -21.51
CA GLY A 193 12.37 15.64 -21.53
C GLY A 193 13.41 14.62 -21.04
N GLU A 194 14.49 15.08 -20.39
CA GLU A 194 15.49 14.20 -19.79
C GLU A 194 14.99 13.73 -18.43
N ILE A 195 15.19 12.44 -18.12
CA ILE A 195 14.87 11.87 -16.80
C ILE A 195 15.89 12.41 -15.81
N ILE A 196 15.42 13.18 -14.83
CA ILE A 196 16.25 13.72 -13.74
C ILE A 196 16.03 12.96 -12.44
N THR A 197 14.98 12.13 -12.36
CA THR A 197 14.69 11.29 -11.22
C THR A 197 14.12 9.96 -11.71
N GLY A 198 14.99 8.97 -11.88
CA GLY A 198 14.66 7.57 -11.60
C GLY A 198 15.47 7.22 -10.37
N ILE A 199 15.00 6.32 -9.51
CA ILE A 199 15.90 5.72 -8.54
C ILE A 199 17.02 5.08 -9.38
N LYS A 200 18.21 5.68 -9.41
CA LYS A 200 19.40 4.86 -9.54
C LYS A 200 19.56 4.27 -8.15
N PRO A 201 19.64 2.94 -7.97
CA PRO A 201 20.29 2.40 -6.79
C PRO A 201 21.60 3.18 -6.65
N SER A 202 21.76 3.94 -5.57
CA SER A 202 22.62 5.12 -5.55
C SER A 202 24.01 4.89 -6.17
N GLU A 203 24.32 5.57 -7.27
CA GLU A 203 25.68 6.04 -7.49
C GLU A 203 25.85 7.28 -6.61
N GLN A 204 26.20 7.06 -5.34
CA GLN A 204 26.81 8.10 -4.51
C GLN A 204 27.99 8.74 -5.28
N PRO A 205 28.28 10.04 -5.07
CA PRO A 205 29.47 10.65 -5.64
C PRO A 205 30.71 9.83 -5.26
N SER A 206 31.40 9.33 -6.28
CA SER A 206 32.56 8.42 -6.20
C SER A 206 33.84 9.09 -5.69
N GLU A 207 33.72 10.01 -4.74
CA GLU A 207 34.80 10.44 -3.83
C GLU A 207 34.47 10.13 -2.36
N GLN A 208 33.48 9.27 -2.10
CA GLN A 208 33.51 8.47 -0.88
C GLN A 208 34.36 7.23 -1.16
N SER A 209 35.50 7.15 -0.45
CA SER A 209 36.33 5.97 -0.30
C SER A 209 35.48 4.71 -0.41
N SER A 210 35.88 3.76 -1.26
CA SER A 210 35.37 2.40 -1.26
C SER A 210 35.48 1.84 0.16
N VAL A 211 34.45 2.03 0.96
CA VAL A 211 34.24 1.25 2.16
C VAL A 211 33.83 -0.08 1.58
N THR A 212 34.81 -0.97 1.41
CA THR A 212 34.56 -2.41 1.32
C THR A 212 33.46 -2.68 2.32
N PRO A 213 32.24 -3.11 1.92
CA PRO A 213 31.18 -3.37 2.87
C PRO A 213 31.80 -4.25 3.93
N THR A 214 31.88 -3.71 5.15
CA THR A 214 32.42 -4.45 6.28
C THR A 214 31.64 -5.76 6.27
N PRO A 215 32.31 -6.93 6.16
CA PRO A 215 31.64 -8.20 6.05
C PRO A 215 30.54 -8.24 7.12
N GLN A 216 29.29 -8.15 6.67
CA GLN A 216 28.18 -8.10 7.60
C GLN A 216 28.15 -9.49 8.22
N GLU A 217 28.28 -9.54 9.54
CA GLU A 217 28.23 -10.83 10.22
C GLU A 217 26.81 -11.39 10.03
N ASP A 218 26.74 -12.60 9.50
CA ASP A 218 25.48 -13.29 9.25
C ASP A 218 25.30 -14.46 10.22
N ILE A 219 24.05 -14.68 10.62
CA ILE A 219 23.59 -15.87 11.33
C ILE A 219 23.17 -16.90 10.28
N LEU A 220 23.87 -18.03 10.22
CA LEU A 220 23.50 -19.14 9.35
C LEU A 220 22.39 -19.98 10.01
N TYR A 221 21.24 -20.06 9.35
CA TYR A 221 20.18 -21.02 9.65
C TYR A 221 20.28 -22.20 8.69
N THR A 222 20.15 -23.42 9.22
CA THR A 222 20.28 -24.66 8.43
C THR A 222 19.10 -25.58 8.74
N ASN A 223 18.30 -25.91 7.73
CA ASN A 223 17.26 -26.92 7.83
C ASN A 223 17.70 -28.20 7.10
N ASN A 224 18.32 -29.13 7.83
CA ASN A 224 18.84 -30.37 7.25
C ASN A 224 17.75 -31.27 6.65
N LYS A 225 16.52 -31.17 7.18
CA LYS A 225 15.38 -31.96 6.72
C LYS A 225 14.93 -31.50 5.34
N LEU A 226 14.73 -30.20 5.16
CA LEU A 226 14.37 -29.58 3.88
C LEU A 226 15.57 -29.41 2.93
N GLY A 227 16.79 -29.60 3.45
CA GLY A 227 18.03 -29.61 2.68
C GLY A 227 18.53 -28.23 2.23
N PHE A 228 18.11 -27.16 2.88
CA PHE A 228 18.55 -25.79 2.56
C PHE A 228 19.02 -25.00 3.78
N SER A 229 19.76 -23.93 3.53
CA SER A 229 20.18 -22.94 4.52
C SER A 229 19.83 -21.51 4.09
N LEU A 230 19.75 -20.61 5.07
CA LEU A 230 19.51 -19.17 4.91
C LEU A 230 20.50 -18.39 5.78
N ARG A 231 20.81 -17.16 5.38
CA ARG A 231 21.65 -16.20 6.11
C ARG A 231 20.78 -15.04 6.57
N PHE A 232 20.77 -14.82 7.88
CA PHE A 232 20.08 -13.71 8.51
C PHE A 232 21.11 -12.67 8.97
N PRO A 233 20.87 -11.36 8.77
CA PRO A 233 21.75 -10.34 9.32
C PRO A 233 21.85 -10.47 10.86
N ILE A 234 23.04 -10.24 11.43
CA ILE A 234 23.19 -10.23 12.90
C ILE A 234 22.27 -9.19 13.59
N SER A 235 21.83 -8.16 12.87
CA SER A 235 20.86 -7.16 13.34
C SER A 235 19.48 -7.74 13.64
N TRP A 236 19.17 -8.94 13.14
CA TRP A 236 17.93 -9.67 13.43
C TRP A 236 18.04 -10.48 14.72
N LYS A 237 19.25 -10.70 15.26
CA LYS A 237 19.45 -11.49 16.47
C LYS A 237 18.49 -11.08 17.58
N ASP A 238 17.81 -12.05 18.17
CA ASP A 238 16.81 -11.90 19.24
C ASP A 238 15.47 -11.25 18.81
N TYR A 239 15.28 -10.92 17.53
CA TYR A 239 14.04 -10.31 16.99
C TYR A 239 13.26 -11.19 16.02
N TYR A 240 13.66 -12.46 15.83
CA TYR A 240 12.92 -13.38 14.99
C TYR A 240 12.88 -14.79 15.57
N SER A 241 11.87 -15.53 15.14
CA SER A 241 11.79 -16.99 15.28
C SER A 241 11.56 -17.62 13.93
N ILE A 242 11.99 -18.88 13.81
CA ILE A 242 11.69 -19.74 12.67
C ILE A 242 10.94 -20.94 13.21
N VAL A 243 9.80 -21.25 12.61
CA VAL A 243 8.96 -22.40 12.95
C VAL A 243 8.81 -23.27 11.71
N ASP A 244 9.04 -24.58 11.85
CA ASP A 244 8.73 -25.52 10.78
C ASP A 244 7.21 -25.61 10.61
N GLN A 245 6.71 -25.60 9.37
CA GLN A 245 5.29 -25.76 9.10
C GLN A 245 4.80 -27.15 9.52
N ASP A 246 3.52 -27.28 9.92
CA ASP A 246 2.95 -28.53 10.44
C ASP A 246 3.03 -29.71 9.45
N ASN A 247 3.01 -29.43 8.15
CA ASN A 247 3.16 -30.43 7.09
C ASN A 247 4.63 -30.74 6.77
N GLU A 248 5.56 -30.10 7.45
CA GLU A 248 7.01 -30.24 7.31
C GLU A 248 7.51 -29.96 5.88
N THR A 249 6.79 -29.11 5.14
CA THR A 249 7.13 -28.76 3.75
C THR A 249 7.82 -27.40 3.62
N GLY A 250 7.97 -26.67 4.72
CA GLY A 250 8.47 -25.31 4.72
C GLY A 250 8.75 -24.79 6.12
N ILE A 251 9.12 -23.53 6.17
CA ILE A 251 9.32 -22.75 7.39
C ILE A 251 8.51 -21.46 7.32
N ASP A 252 8.12 -20.98 8.49
CA ASP A 252 7.55 -19.65 8.69
C ASP A 252 8.53 -18.82 9.53
N VAL A 253 8.73 -17.57 9.14
CA VAL A 253 9.60 -16.63 9.83
C VAL A 253 8.72 -15.56 10.48
N TYR A 254 8.90 -15.36 11.77
CA TYR A 254 8.12 -14.41 12.56
C TYR A 254 9.05 -13.37 13.21
N PHE A 255 8.53 -12.16 13.38
CA PHE A 255 9.11 -11.10 14.19
C PHE A 255 8.72 -11.26 15.65
N ILE A 256 9.70 -11.16 16.54
CA ILE A 256 9.50 -11.15 17.99
C ILE A 256 9.99 -9.81 18.53
N GLY A 257 9.06 -9.00 19.01
CA GLY A 257 9.34 -7.70 19.61
C GLY A 257 9.24 -7.70 21.13
N LYS A 258 9.20 -6.50 21.69
CA LYS A 258 9.08 -6.27 23.13
C LYS A 258 7.64 -6.03 23.59
N SER A 259 6.80 -5.46 22.72
CA SER A 259 5.37 -5.24 22.95
C SER A 259 4.63 -6.56 23.16
N MET A 260 3.53 -6.51 23.90
CA MET A 260 2.59 -7.63 24.00
C MET A 260 2.03 -7.98 22.63
N ALA A 261 1.71 -6.99 21.79
CA ALA A 261 1.22 -7.22 20.43
C ALA A 261 2.20 -8.06 19.60
N SER A 262 3.50 -7.80 19.73
CA SER A 262 4.55 -8.56 19.01
C SER A 262 4.81 -9.97 19.55
N LYS A 263 4.33 -10.29 20.75
CA LYS A 263 4.56 -11.58 21.41
C LYS A 263 3.48 -12.61 21.12
N ASN A 264 2.46 -12.25 20.32
CA ASN A 264 1.29 -13.05 19.93
C ASN A 264 1.35 -14.50 20.46
N GLU A 265 0.88 -14.66 21.69
CA GLU A 265 0.78 -15.97 22.33
C GLU A 265 -0.42 -16.65 21.69
N ASP A 266 -0.14 -17.69 20.91
CA ASP A 266 -1.21 -18.55 20.41
C ASP A 266 -1.77 -19.34 21.59
N ASP A 267 -2.94 -18.93 22.08
CA ASP A 267 -3.66 -19.53 23.21
C ASP A 267 -3.81 -21.06 23.03
N GLU A 268 -3.83 -21.56 21.78
CA GLU A 268 -3.99 -22.98 21.47
C GLU A 268 -2.67 -23.77 21.63
N TYR A 269 -1.53 -23.14 21.41
CA TYR A 269 -0.23 -23.83 21.36
C TYR A 269 0.76 -23.41 22.45
N SER A 270 0.42 -22.45 23.32
CA SER A 270 1.26 -21.96 24.43
C SER A 270 2.69 -21.55 23.99
N THR A 271 2.87 -21.27 22.71
CA THR A 271 4.16 -20.91 22.12
C THR A 271 4.04 -19.51 21.54
N VAL A 272 4.92 -18.62 21.98
CA VAL A 272 5.10 -17.29 21.38
C VAL A 272 5.63 -17.51 19.97
N ARG A 273 4.76 -17.36 18.97
CA ARG A 273 5.16 -17.44 17.56
C ARG A 273 5.66 -16.09 17.07
N GLY A 274 5.04 -14.99 17.53
CA GLY A 274 5.34 -13.63 17.10
C GLY A 274 4.47 -13.19 15.93
N LEU A 275 4.88 -12.13 15.23
CA LEU A 275 4.17 -11.57 14.07
C LEU A 275 4.77 -12.11 12.77
N TYR A 276 3.94 -12.75 11.95
CA TYR A 276 4.36 -13.36 10.70
C TYR A 276 5.02 -12.36 9.73
N LEU A 277 6.20 -12.71 9.22
CA LEU A 277 6.95 -11.94 8.22
C LEU A 277 6.80 -12.54 6.82
N PHE A 278 7.23 -13.79 6.64
CA PHE A 278 7.19 -14.52 5.38
C PHE A 278 7.35 -16.02 5.62
N SER A 279 7.06 -16.81 4.60
CA SER A 279 7.30 -18.27 4.59
C SER A 279 8.22 -18.65 3.44
N ILE A 280 8.89 -19.79 3.58
CA ILE A 280 9.51 -20.53 2.47
C ILE A 280 8.99 -21.96 2.53
N ALA A 281 8.27 -22.41 1.51
CA ALA A 281 7.71 -23.76 1.45
C ALA A 281 7.86 -24.37 0.06
N SER A 282 7.62 -25.68 -0.05
CA SER A 282 7.60 -26.34 -1.36
C SER A 282 6.46 -25.81 -2.21
N GLU A 283 6.71 -25.61 -3.51
CA GLU A 283 5.68 -25.07 -4.43
C GLU A 283 4.41 -25.94 -4.40
N SER A 284 4.57 -27.26 -4.28
CA SER A 284 3.45 -28.20 -4.22
C SER A 284 2.56 -28.04 -2.98
N SER A 285 3.09 -27.57 -1.84
CA SER A 285 2.30 -27.47 -0.61
C SER A 285 1.41 -26.23 -0.56
N ILE A 286 1.67 -25.24 -1.41
CA ILE A 286 0.92 -23.99 -1.44
C ILE A 286 -0.12 -23.92 -2.57
N LEU A 287 -0.17 -24.92 -3.46
CA LEU A 287 -1.05 -24.92 -4.64
C LEU A 287 -2.53 -24.70 -4.29
N ASP A 288 -3.00 -25.33 -3.20
CA ASP A 288 -4.39 -25.23 -2.77
C ASP A 288 -4.72 -23.90 -2.07
N SER A 289 -3.70 -23.11 -1.71
CA SER A 289 -3.83 -21.85 -0.96
C SER A 289 -3.37 -20.63 -1.76
N MET A 290 -2.99 -20.77 -3.04
CA MET A 290 -2.41 -19.67 -3.84
C MET A 290 -3.30 -18.42 -3.90
N ASP A 291 -4.62 -18.58 -3.86
CA ASP A 291 -5.58 -17.47 -3.90
C ASP A 291 -5.57 -16.60 -2.61
N SER A 292 -4.96 -17.08 -1.53
CA SER A 292 -4.84 -16.41 -0.22
C SER A 292 -3.40 -15.99 0.12
N LEU A 293 -2.50 -16.05 -0.86
CA LEU A 293 -1.09 -15.72 -0.68
C LEU A 293 -0.72 -14.53 -1.57
N ASP A 294 0.19 -13.71 -1.06
CA ASP A 294 0.75 -12.56 -1.75
C ASP A 294 2.26 -12.78 -2.00
N SER A 295 2.81 -12.01 -2.95
CA SER A 295 4.25 -11.92 -3.21
C SER A 295 4.97 -13.26 -3.43
N ILE A 296 4.30 -14.22 -4.09
CA ILE A 296 4.87 -15.54 -4.37
C ILE A 296 6.06 -15.40 -5.33
N SER A 297 7.24 -15.88 -4.92
CA SER A 297 8.44 -15.91 -5.74
C SER A 297 9.21 -17.21 -5.56
N GLU A 298 9.80 -17.73 -6.64
CA GLU A 298 10.71 -18.87 -6.57
C GLU A 298 12.00 -18.48 -5.84
N VAL A 299 12.47 -19.32 -4.91
CA VAL A 299 13.72 -19.07 -4.15
C VAL A 299 14.83 -20.05 -4.50
N GLY A 300 14.47 -21.26 -4.96
CA GLY A 300 15.46 -22.25 -5.37
C GLY A 300 14.93 -23.68 -5.33
N THR A 301 15.84 -24.63 -5.51
CA THR A 301 15.55 -26.06 -5.47
C THR A 301 16.49 -26.75 -4.49
N SER A 302 15.95 -27.66 -3.67
CA SER A 302 16.71 -28.50 -2.76
C SER A 302 16.15 -29.92 -2.80
N GLN A 303 17.01 -30.94 -2.90
CA GLN A 303 16.58 -32.35 -2.98
C GLN A 303 15.56 -32.63 -4.10
N SER A 304 15.70 -31.96 -5.25
CA SER A 304 14.74 -31.99 -6.38
C SER A 304 13.34 -31.43 -6.06
N ILE A 305 13.18 -30.73 -4.94
CA ILE A 305 11.95 -30.03 -4.56
C ILE A 305 12.15 -28.54 -4.79
N LYS A 306 11.21 -27.93 -5.51
CA LYS A 306 11.18 -26.49 -5.75
C LYS A 306 10.57 -25.77 -4.55
N TYR A 307 11.24 -24.73 -4.08
CA TYR A 307 10.79 -23.87 -2.98
C TYR A 307 10.43 -22.48 -3.48
N VAL A 308 9.41 -21.90 -2.83
CA VAL A 308 8.91 -20.55 -3.08
C VAL A 308 8.83 -19.79 -1.76
N SER A 309 9.09 -18.49 -1.79
CA SER A 309 8.76 -17.56 -0.72
C SER A 309 7.40 -16.92 -0.98
N TYR A 310 6.66 -16.63 0.08
CA TYR A 310 5.39 -15.91 -0.01
C TYR A 310 5.08 -15.17 1.29
N THR A 311 4.09 -14.30 1.24
CA THR A 311 3.46 -13.65 2.40
C THR A 311 1.97 -14.01 2.46
N GLY A 312 1.35 -13.95 3.64
CA GLY A 312 -0.10 -14.04 3.76
C GLY A 312 -0.79 -12.73 3.37
N THR A 313 -2.07 -12.79 3.03
CA THR A 313 -2.89 -11.60 2.73
C THR A 313 -3.13 -10.71 3.96
N ASP A 314 -3.10 -11.30 5.15
CA ASP A 314 -3.32 -10.57 6.38
C ASP A 314 -1.99 -9.99 6.90
N CYS A 315 -1.96 -8.67 7.08
CA CYS A 315 -0.79 -7.97 7.59
C CYS A 315 -0.68 -8.12 9.12
N SER A 316 -0.08 -9.21 9.59
CA SER A 316 0.09 -9.45 11.03
C SER A 316 0.85 -8.32 11.73
N ILE A 317 1.90 -7.79 11.10
CA ILE A 317 2.73 -6.70 11.64
C ILE A 317 2.01 -5.36 11.71
N CYS A 318 0.91 -5.18 10.94
CA CYS A 318 0.16 -3.92 10.93
C CYS A 318 -0.49 -3.63 12.29
N ILE A 319 -0.68 -4.64 13.14
CA ILE A 319 -1.15 -4.47 14.52
C ILE A 319 -0.28 -3.50 15.33
N LEU A 320 1.03 -3.42 15.03
CA LEU A 320 1.97 -2.54 15.72
C LEU A 320 1.75 -1.05 15.43
N ASN A 321 1.03 -0.73 14.34
CA ASN A 321 0.68 0.64 13.95
C ASN A 321 -0.82 0.90 14.04
N ASP A 322 -1.60 -0.04 14.58
CA ASP A 322 -3.05 0.10 14.66
C ASP A 322 -3.47 0.92 15.89
N THR A 323 -4.17 2.03 15.63
CA THR A 323 -4.75 2.91 16.65
C THR A 323 -5.90 2.29 17.44
N VAL A 324 -6.43 1.14 17.00
CA VAL A 324 -7.59 0.46 17.61
C VAL A 324 -7.18 -0.45 18.78
N VAL A 325 -5.89 -0.79 18.92
CA VAL A 325 -5.41 -1.58 20.06
C VAL A 325 -5.48 -0.73 21.33
N ASP A 326 -6.31 -1.16 22.28
CA ASP A 326 -6.42 -0.55 23.62
C ASP A 326 -5.16 -0.86 24.43
N ALA A 327 -4.10 -0.11 24.15
CA ALA A 327 -2.80 -0.20 24.78
C ALA A 327 -2.53 1.04 25.63
N ASP A 328 -1.93 0.85 26.81
CA ASP A 328 -1.43 1.97 27.59
C ASP A 328 -0.24 2.67 26.89
N VAL A 329 0.12 3.86 27.35
CA VAL A 329 1.18 4.68 26.73
C VAL A 329 2.53 3.95 26.68
N ASN A 330 2.85 3.11 27.67
CA ASN A 330 4.10 2.36 27.65
C ASN A 330 4.07 1.29 26.57
N GLU A 331 2.96 0.55 26.46
CA GLU A 331 2.77 -0.46 25.42
C GLU A 331 2.76 0.16 24.02
N GLN A 332 2.10 1.30 23.82
CA GLN A 332 2.14 2.04 22.55
C GLN A 332 3.57 2.43 22.14
N ASN A 333 4.40 2.86 23.10
CA ASN A 333 5.82 3.15 22.83
C ASN A 333 6.59 1.88 22.46
N LEU A 334 6.30 0.74 23.09
CA LEU A 334 6.91 -0.54 22.72
C LEU A 334 6.49 -0.97 21.31
N MET A 335 5.20 -0.87 20.98
CA MET A 335 4.67 -1.18 19.65
C MET A 335 5.31 -0.29 18.57
N SER A 336 5.49 1.01 18.83
CA SER A 336 6.16 1.93 17.90
C SER A 336 7.65 1.59 17.69
N ASN A 337 8.36 1.19 18.75
CA ASN A 337 9.74 0.73 18.64
C ASN A 337 9.83 -0.58 17.85
N ASP A 338 8.92 -1.51 18.11
CA ASP A 338 8.82 -2.78 17.40
C ASP A 338 8.46 -2.57 15.92
N TRP A 339 7.56 -1.63 15.62
CA TRP A 339 7.23 -1.22 14.25
C TRP A 339 8.46 -0.69 13.50
N THR A 340 9.24 0.16 14.17
CA THR A 340 10.50 0.67 13.60
C THR A 340 11.44 -0.49 13.31
N LYS A 341 11.61 -1.41 14.28
CA LYS A 341 12.52 -2.55 14.13
C LYS A 341 12.10 -3.53 13.05
N VAL A 342 10.82 -3.86 12.97
CA VAL A 342 10.33 -4.77 11.93
C VAL A 342 10.43 -4.13 10.55
N THR A 343 10.26 -2.81 10.43
CA THR A 343 10.46 -2.09 9.17
C THR A 343 11.92 -2.19 8.70
N GLU A 344 12.90 -2.05 9.60
CA GLU A 344 14.32 -2.30 9.29
C GLU A 344 14.56 -3.75 8.86
N MET A 345 13.90 -4.73 9.48
CA MET A 345 14.02 -6.13 9.07
C MET A 345 13.43 -6.34 7.68
N LEU A 346 12.29 -5.70 7.37
CA LEU A 346 11.66 -5.82 6.05
C LEU A 346 12.53 -5.26 4.91
N THR A 347 13.41 -4.29 5.17
CA THR A 347 14.38 -3.83 4.15
C THR A 347 15.44 -4.88 3.83
N ASP A 348 15.77 -5.76 4.78
CA ASP A 348 16.73 -6.86 4.60
C ASP A 348 16.08 -8.16 4.11
N LYS A 349 14.73 -8.26 4.16
CA LYS A 349 13.97 -9.49 3.91
C LYS A 349 14.34 -10.16 2.58
N ASP A 350 14.44 -9.38 1.51
CA ASP A 350 14.73 -9.94 0.19
C ASP A 350 16.15 -10.51 0.13
N ALA A 351 17.14 -9.87 0.79
CA ALA A 351 18.49 -10.42 0.89
C ALA A 351 18.52 -11.75 1.66
N VAL A 352 17.72 -11.87 2.74
CA VAL A 352 17.55 -13.14 3.46
C VAL A 352 16.97 -14.21 2.56
N ILE A 353 15.91 -13.92 1.81
CA ILE A 353 15.27 -14.87 0.90
C ILE A 353 16.23 -15.33 -0.20
N HIS A 354 16.97 -14.40 -0.81
CA HIS A 354 17.95 -14.70 -1.86
C HIS A 354 19.21 -15.41 -1.35
N SER A 355 19.43 -15.46 -0.03
CA SER A 355 20.51 -16.25 0.58
C SER A 355 20.24 -17.76 0.61
N PHE A 356 19.09 -18.21 0.08
CA PHE A 356 18.73 -19.62 -0.03
C PHE A 356 19.83 -20.42 -0.72
N GLU A 357 20.37 -21.41 -0.01
CA GLU A 357 21.41 -22.30 -0.53
C GLU A 357 21.03 -23.76 -0.24
N SER A 358 21.05 -24.61 -1.28
CA SER A 358 20.86 -26.05 -1.08
C SER A 358 22.12 -26.68 -0.48
N ILE A 359 21.93 -27.45 0.60
CA ILE A 359 23.00 -28.12 1.36
C ILE A 359 23.55 -29.34 0.58
N ASN A 360 22.69 -30.02 -0.18
CA ASN A 360 23.03 -31.24 -0.90
C ASN A 360 22.76 -31.03 -2.40
N LYS A 361 23.81 -30.67 -3.15
CA LYS A 361 23.77 -30.56 -4.62
C LYS A 361 23.70 -31.92 -5.31
#